data_AF-A0AAX2J5L3-F1
#
_entry.id   AF-A0AAX2J5L3-F1
#
_cell.length_a   1.000
_cell.length_b   1.000
_cell.length_c   1.000
_cell.angle_alpha   90.00
_cell.angle_beta   90.00
_cell.angle_gamma   90.00
#
_symmetry.space_group_name_H-M   'P 1'
#
loop_
_entity.id
_entity.type
_entity.pdbx_description
1 polymer ?
#
loop_
_entity_poly.entity_id
_entity_poly.type
_entity_poly.pdbx_seq_one_letter_code
_entity_poly.pdbx_strand_id
1 'polypeptide(L)'
;MQSLPTLSGQARRVAKRFALVAVALELSGSVTGLPQGISMIGIKQCFDNWLAINGTGKQEDCQIIKQVETFLQMYGAGERFAS
;
A
#
# COMPACT_ATOMS: atom_id res chain seq x y z
N MET A 1 -8.68 -0.34 21.83
CA MET A 1 -8.91 -0.37 20.37
C MET A 1 -7.65 0.18 19.69
N GLN A 2 -6.84 -0.68 19.05
CA GLN A 2 -5.64 -0.22 18.33
C GLN A 2 -6.09 0.48 17.04
N SER A 3 -5.85 1.79 16.93
CA SER A 3 -6.11 2.54 15.71
C SER A 3 -5.02 2.23 14.67
N LEU A 4 -5.43 1.92 13.45
CA LEU A 4 -4.53 1.71 12.32
C LEU A 4 -3.63 2.94 12.11
N PRO A 5 -2.35 2.75 11.70
CA PRO A 5 -1.43 3.86 11.48
C PRO A 5 -1.96 4.84 10.42
N THR A 6 -1.53 6.10 10.48
CA THR A 6 -1.91 7.14 9.52
C THR A 6 -1.36 6.84 8.13
N LEU A 7 -2.15 6.11 7.34
CA LEU A 7 -1.87 5.76 5.95
C LEU A 7 -2.17 6.96 5.01
N SER A 8 -1.31 7.17 4.01
CA SER A 8 -1.58 8.09 2.89
C SER A 8 -2.91 7.74 2.21
N GLY A 9 -3.53 8.69 1.49
CA GLY A 9 -4.86 8.50 0.88
C GLY A 9 -4.98 7.25 -0.01
N GLN A 10 -3.88 6.82 -0.64
CA GLN A 10 -3.84 5.57 -1.42
C GLN A 10 -3.87 4.32 -0.53
N ALA A 11 -2.96 4.22 0.44
CA ALA A 11 -2.89 3.09 1.36
C ALA A 11 -4.18 2.95 2.20
N ARG A 12 -4.84 4.06 2.55
CA ARG A 12 -6.16 4.04 3.20
C ARG A 12 -7.25 3.42 2.31
N ARG A 13 -7.28 3.73 1.01
CA ARG A 13 -8.24 3.13 0.07
C ARG A 13 -8.01 1.64 -0.09
N VAL A 14 -6.75 1.22 -0.13
CA VAL A 14 -6.38 -0.20 -0.21
C VAL A 14 -6.79 -0.93 1.08
N ALA A 15 -6.45 -0.38 2.25
CA ALA A 15 -6.85 -0.94 3.55
C ALA A 15 -8.38 -1.16 3.67
N LYS A 16 -9.18 -0.21 3.16
CA LYS A 16 -10.65 -0.36 3.12
C LYS A 16 -11.12 -1.55 2.28
N ARG A 17 -10.47 -1.82 1.15
CA ARG A 17 -10.81 -2.97 0.29
C ARG A 17 -10.45 -4.29 0.95
N PHE A 18 -9.28 -4.37 1.60
CA PHE A 18 -8.91 -5.54 2.39
C PHE A 18 -9.90 -5.77 3.54
N ALA A 19 -10.29 -4.73 4.27
CA ALA A 19 -11.30 -4.85 5.33
C ALA A 19 -12.65 -5.36 4.80
N LEU A 20 -13.10 -4.90 3.63
CA LEU A 20 -14.33 -5.39 3.01
C LEU A 20 -14.25 -6.88 2.67
N VAL A 21 -13.12 -7.33 2.11
CA VAL A 21 -12.88 -8.76 1.81
C VAL A 21 -12.88 -9.59 3.10
N ALA A 22 -12.25 -9.10 4.18
CA ALA A 22 -12.25 -9.80 5.47
C ALA A 22 -13.67 -10.00 6.01
N VAL A 23 -14.52 -8.97 5.96
CA VAL A 23 -15.92 -9.06 6.40
C VAL A 23 -16.73 -10.00 5.51
N ALA A 24 -16.56 -9.92 4.19
CA ALA A 24 -17.25 -10.81 3.27
C ALA A 24 -16.87 -12.28 3.49
N LEU A 25 -15.58 -12.56 3.72
CA LEU A 25 -15.08 -13.90 4.00
C LEU A 25 -15.63 -14.42 5.34
N GLU A 26 -15.70 -13.56 6.35
CA GLU A 26 -16.30 -13.88 7.65
C GLU A 26 -17.78 -14.23 7.55
N LEU A 27 -18.55 -13.47 6.76
CA LEU A 27 -19.97 -13.75 6.49
C LEU A 27 -20.16 -15.04 5.69
N SER A 28 -19.19 -15.40 4.86
CA SER A 28 -19.20 -16.64 4.08
C SER A 28 -18.81 -17.89 4.87
N GLY A 29 -18.60 -17.79 6.18
CA GLY A 29 -18.15 -18.89 7.05
C GLY A 29 -18.98 -20.17 6.93
N SER A 30 -20.29 -20.07 6.67
CA SER A 30 -21.16 -21.22 6.47
C SER A 30 -20.87 -22.01 5.18
N VAL A 31 -20.22 -21.39 4.20
CA VAL A 31 -19.83 -22.00 2.91
C VAL A 31 -18.36 -22.42 2.93
N THR A 32 -17.50 -21.59 3.51
CA THR A 32 -16.04 -21.84 3.55
C THR A 32 -15.62 -22.80 4.66
N GLY A 33 -16.45 -22.96 5.70
CA GLY A 33 -16.12 -23.75 6.88
C GLY A 33 -15.01 -23.13 7.74
N LEU A 34 -14.64 -21.87 7.50
CA LEU A 34 -13.59 -21.20 8.24
C LEU A 34 -14.07 -20.86 9.66
N PRO A 35 -13.25 -21.12 10.69
CA PRO A 35 -13.51 -20.68 12.05
C PRO A 35 -13.62 -19.15 12.14
N GLN A 36 -14.50 -18.67 13.01
CA GLN A 36 -14.71 -17.24 13.24
C GLN A 36 -13.38 -16.54 13.59
N GLY A 37 -13.12 -15.40 12.95
CA GLY A 37 -11.94 -14.57 13.16
C GLY A 37 -10.71 -14.97 12.35
N ILE A 38 -10.65 -16.17 11.75
CA ILE A 38 -9.51 -16.57 10.90
C ILE A 38 -9.45 -15.72 9.62
N SER A 39 -10.62 -15.35 9.08
CA SER A 39 -10.73 -14.51 7.88
C SER A 39 -10.00 -13.18 8.06
N MET A 40 -10.21 -12.51 9.20
CA MET A 40 -9.59 -11.23 9.49
C MET A 40 -8.08 -11.35 9.68
N ILE A 41 -7.61 -12.42 10.34
CA ILE A 41 -6.18 -12.66 10.55
C ILE A 41 -5.47 -12.86 9.21
N GLY A 42 -5.98 -13.74 8.34
CA GLY A 42 -5.38 -14.03 7.05
C GLY A 42 -5.36 -12.81 6.13
N ILE A 43 -6.48 -12.09 6.05
CA ILE A 43 -6.58 -10.89 5.21
C ILE A 43 -5.69 -9.75 5.74
N LYS A 44 -5.54 -9.63 7.07
CA LYS A 44 -4.59 -8.68 7.67
C LYS A 44 -3.15 -9.02 7.30
N GLN A 45 -2.75 -10.30 7.35
CA GLN A 45 -1.39 -10.72 6.93
C GLN A 45 -1.13 -10.39 5.46
N CYS A 46 -2.11 -10.62 4.58
CA CYS A 46 -1.99 -10.21 3.17
C CYS A 46 -1.83 -8.68 3.02
N PHE A 47 -2.56 -7.90 3.81
CA PHE A 47 -2.43 -6.45 3.81
C PHE A 47 -1.05 -5.99 4.33
N ASP A 48 -0.55 -6.60 5.41
CA ASP A 48 0.76 -6.27 5.97
C ASP A 48 1.89 -6.59 4.97
N ASN A 49 1.82 -7.73 4.26
CA ASN A 49 2.76 -8.08 3.19
C ASN A 49 2.69 -7.09 2.02
N TRP A 50 1.47 -6.72 1.60
CA TRP A 50 1.28 -5.69 0.57
C TRP A 50 1.88 -4.36 1.02
N LEU A 51 1.66 -3.98 2.28
CA LEU A 51 2.16 -2.73 2.85
C LEU A 51 3.69 -2.72 2.94
N ALA A 52 4.33 -3.86 3.22
CA ALA A 52 5.78 -3.99 3.23
C ALA A 52 6.40 -3.74 1.83
N ILE A 53 5.71 -4.14 0.77
CA ILE A 53 6.15 -3.96 -0.62
C ILE A 53 5.85 -2.54 -1.11
N ASN A 54 4.66 -2.03 -0.81
CA ASN A 54 4.13 -0.79 -1.39
C ASN A 54 4.42 0.45 -0.53
N GLY A 55 4.72 0.28 0.75
CA GLY A 55 4.93 1.35 1.72
C GLY A 55 3.68 2.17 2.03
N THR A 56 3.85 3.18 2.88
CA THR A 56 2.81 4.15 3.25
C THR A 56 2.93 5.47 2.50
N GLY A 57 3.96 5.61 1.65
CA GLY A 57 4.30 6.87 0.96
C GLY A 57 3.22 7.33 -0.01
N LYS A 58 3.22 8.64 -0.31
CA LYS A 58 2.54 9.14 -1.50
C LYS A 58 3.35 8.67 -2.70
N GLN A 59 2.81 7.72 -3.45
CA GLN A 59 3.47 7.19 -4.66
C GLN A 59 3.86 8.32 -5.63
N GLU A 60 3.11 9.43 -5.64
CA GLU A 60 3.42 10.66 -6.38
C GLU A 60 4.77 11.28 -5.95
N ASP A 61 5.02 11.45 -4.64
CA ASP A 61 6.26 12.06 -4.16
C ASP A 61 7.49 11.19 -4.52
N CYS A 62 7.37 9.87 -4.38
CA CYS A 62 8.43 8.93 -4.79
C CYS A 62 8.66 8.96 -6.30
N GLN A 63 7.61 9.09 -7.11
CA GLN A 63 7.74 9.21 -8.56
C GLN A 63 8.37 10.56 -8.94
N ILE A 64 8.00 11.65 -8.30
CA ILE A 64 8.60 12.97 -8.52
C ILE A 64 10.10 12.92 -8.23
N ILE A 65 10.51 12.38 -7.08
CA ILE A 65 11.93 12.25 -6.73
C ILE A 65 12.67 11.38 -7.76
N LYS A 66 12.12 10.22 -8.12
CA LYS A 66 12.73 9.32 -9.10
C LYS A 66 12.83 9.95 -10.50
N GLN A 67 11.83 10.72 -10.90
CA GLN A 67 11.81 11.47 -12.16
C GLN A 67 12.92 12.53 -12.17
N VAL A 68 13.08 13.26 -11.06
CA VAL A 68 14.13 14.28 -10.89
C VAL A 68 15.52 13.63 -10.91
N GLU A 69 15.73 12.52 -10.19
CA GLU A 69 16.99 11.76 -10.22
C GLU A 69 17.34 11.29 -11.64
N THR A 70 16.36 10.72 -12.36
CA THR A 70 16.53 10.22 -13.72
C THR A 70 16.87 11.36 -14.69
N PHE A 71 16.20 12.51 -14.55
CA PHE A 71 16.47 13.71 -15.34
C PHE A 71 17.89 14.25 -15.08
N LEU A 72 18.31 14.33 -13.82
CA LEU A 72 19.65 14.77 -13.45
C LEU A 72 20.73 13.80 -13.94
N GLN A 73 20.48 12.48 -13.93
CA GLN A 73 21.42 11.52 -14.49
C GLN A 73 21.57 11.65 -16.01
N MET A 74 20.49 11.93 -16.73
CA MET A 74 20.54 12.09 -18.19
C MET A 74 21.13 13.43 -18.65
N TYR A 75 20.92 14.50 -17.89
CA TYR A 75 21.24 15.87 -18.34
C TYR A 75 22.19 16.64 -17.41
N GLY A 76 22.63 16.06 -16.30
CA GLY A 76 23.42 16.73 -15.26
C GLY A 76 24.81 17.20 -15.70
N ALA A 77 25.34 16.63 -16.79
CA ALA A 77 26.61 17.05 -17.41
C ALA A 77 26.43 17.90 -18.69
N GLY A 78 25.18 18.23 -19.06
CA GLY A 78 24.90 19.06 -20.24
C GLY A 78 24.97 20.56 -19.95
N GLU A 79 25.08 21.38 -21.00
CA GLU A 79 25.15 22.86 -20.94
C GLU A 79 23.97 23.55 -20.24
N ARG A 80 22.93 22.80 -19.85
CA ARG A 80 21.80 23.29 -19.05
C ARG A 80 22.16 23.55 -17.59
N PHE A 81 23.18 22.88 -17.06
CA PHE A 81 23.61 22.99 -15.65
C PHE A 81 25.10 23.32 -15.48
N ALA A 82 25.91 23.18 -16.53
CA ALA A 82 27.28 23.64 -16.56
C ALA A 82 27.34 25.01 -17.28
N SER A 83 27.35 26.09 -16.50
CA SER A 83 27.75 27.44 -16.94
C SER A 83 29.04 27.83 -16.25
#